data_AF-A0A6B0XXJ2-F1
#
_entry.id   AF-A0A6B0XXJ2-F1
#
_cell.length_a   1.000
_cell.length_b   1.000
_cell.length_c   1.000
_cell.angle_alpha   90.00
_cell.angle_beta   90.00
_cell.angle_gamma   90.00
#
_symmetry.space_group_name_H-M   'P 1'
#
loop_
_entity.id
_entity.type
_entity.pdbx_description
1 polymer ?
#
loop_
_entity_poly.entity_id
_entity_poly.type
_entity_poly.pdbx_seq_one_letter_code
_entity_poly.pdbx_strand_id
1 'polypeptide(L)'
;MARAVASFEVTGWDQGKPEAGDAGPTLSHATVLKRFGGDLVAESEARLLMCQADVADITAGAGYIAREVVRGALDGREGTFVMQHWGLSADGRERTGGQIVPGSATGDLKGLTGSVEIAVDGDGAHTLTIDYELPDA
;
A
#
# COMPACT_ATOMS: atom_id res chain seq x y z
N MET A 1 -11.12 -18.23 0.30
CA MET A 1 -10.14 -17.18 -0.07
C MET A 1 -9.64 -17.35 -1.49
N ALA A 2 -9.88 -16.36 -2.33
CA ALA A 2 -9.23 -16.16 -3.61
C ALA A 2 -7.92 -15.38 -3.41
N ARG A 3 -7.01 -15.47 -4.38
CA ARG A 3 -5.74 -14.74 -4.37
C ARG A 3 -5.59 -13.99 -5.69
N ALA A 4 -5.32 -12.70 -5.59
CA ALA A 4 -5.00 -11.82 -6.70
C ALA A 4 -3.59 -11.26 -6.55
N VAL A 5 -2.88 -11.14 -7.67
CA VAL A 5 -1.55 -10.55 -7.75
C VAL A 5 -1.54 -9.44 -8.79
N ALA A 6 -1.00 -8.29 -8.39
CA ALA A 6 -0.86 -7.15 -9.29
C ALA A 6 0.51 -6.50 -9.15
N SER A 7 1.12 -6.15 -10.28
CA SER A 7 2.23 -5.22 -10.28
C SER A 7 1.70 -3.80 -10.13
N PHE A 8 2.53 -2.89 -9.62
CA PHE A 8 2.18 -1.48 -9.63
C PHE A 8 3.38 -0.58 -9.86
N GLU A 9 3.08 0.62 -10.35
CA GLU A 9 4.02 1.72 -10.47
C GLU A 9 3.53 2.91 -9.66
N VAL A 10 4.48 3.64 -9.06
CA VAL A 10 4.20 4.93 -8.42
C VAL A 10 4.16 6.00 -9.50
N THR A 11 2.98 6.58 -9.71
CA THR A 11 2.72 7.59 -10.75
C THR A 11 2.82 9.02 -10.24
N GLY A 12 2.83 9.20 -8.91
CA GLY A 12 2.99 10.49 -8.26
C GLY A 12 3.37 10.35 -6.80
N TRP A 13 4.19 11.29 -6.31
CA TRP A 13 4.66 11.34 -4.93
C TRP A 13 4.71 12.80 -4.47
N ASP A 14 3.81 13.18 -3.58
CA ASP A 14 3.77 14.49 -2.96
C ASP A 14 4.00 14.36 -1.46
N GLN A 15 5.22 14.69 -1.02
CA GLN A 15 5.65 14.55 0.36
C GLN A 15 5.66 15.90 1.06
N GLY A 16 4.98 15.96 2.20
CA GLY A 16 5.03 17.10 3.10
C GLY A 16 6.42 17.26 3.71
N LYS A 17 6.72 18.47 4.18
CA LYS A 17 7.99 18.74 4.86
C LYS A 17 8.15 17.79 6.05
N PRO A 18 9.30 17.11 6.19
CA PRO A 18 9.54 16.30 7.36
C PRO A 18 9.54 17.14 8.64
N GLU A 19 8.94 16.59 9.68
CA GLU A 19 8.98 17.11 11.04
C GLU A 19 10.31 16.68 11.65
N ALA A 20 11.26 17.61 11.73
CA ALA A 20 12.58 17.35 12.30
C ALA A 20 12.44 17.07 13.80
N GLY A 21 12.78 15.85 14.22
CA GLY A 21 13.12 15.58 15.60
C GLY A 21 14.53 16.08 15.85
N ASP A 22 14.74 16.94 16.85
CA ASP A 22 16.07 17.44 17.22
C ASP A 22 17.04 16.24 17.43
N ALA A 23 17.92 16.00 16.45
CA ALA A 23 18.90 14.90 16.39
C ALA A 23 18.32 13.46 16.50
N GLY A 24 17.04 13.26 16.16
CA GLY A 24 16.33 11.98 16.31
C GLY A 24 15.57 11.52 15.06
N PRO A 25 14.70 10.50 15.19
CA PRO A 25 13.90 10.02 14.08
C PRO A 25 13.03 11.14 13.51
N THR A 26 12.86 11.12 12.20
CA THR A 26 12.11 12.14 11.46
C THR A 26 10.76 11.58 11.05
N LEU A 27 9.69 12.32 11.33
CA LEU A 27 8.35 11.98 10.88
C LEU A 27 8.00 12.76 9.61
N SER A 28 7.23 12.17 8.71
CA SER A 28 6.71 12.88 7.54
C SER A 28 5.40 12.25 7.06
N HIS A 29 4.76 12.89 6.08
CA HIS A 29 3.56 12.37 5.45
C HIS A 29 3.65 12.55 3.94
N ALA A 30 2.95 11.71 3.19
CA ALA A 30 2.89 11.82 1.73
C ALA A 30 1.52 11.43 1.16
N THR A 31 1.21 12.01 0.02
CA THR A 31 0.21 11.54 -0.92
C THR A 31 0.91 10.78 -2.03
N VAL A 32 0.53 9.53 -2.27
CA VAL A 32 1.14 8.67 -3.28
C VAL A 32 0.07 8.19 -4.25
N LEU A 33 0.32 8.38 -5.55
CA LEU A 33 -0.54 7.85 -6.62
C LEU A 33 0.09 6.59 -7.19
N LYS A 34 -0.73 5.57 -7.45
CA LYS A 34 -0.28 4.31 -8.03
C LYS A 34 -1.21 3.84 -9.14
N ARG A 35 -0.63 3.15 -10.12
CA ARG A 35 -1.36 2.40 -11.14
C ARG A 35 -1.02 0.92 -11.00
N PHE A 36 -2.05 0.07 -11.01
CA PHE A 36 -1.97 -1.38 -10.86
C PHE A 36 -2.29 -2.09 -12.19
N GLY A 37 -1.65 -3.23 -12.42
CA GLY A 37 -1.96 -4.14 -13.53
C GLY A 37 -1.80 -5.61 -13.12
N GLY A 38 -2.48 -6.50 -13.85
CA GLY A 38 -2.60 -7.93 -13.50
C GLY A 38 -4.04 -8.23 -13.05
N ASP A 39 -4.17 -8.99 -11.95
CA ASP A 39 -5.48 -9.36 -11.40
C ASP A 39 -6.24 -8.14 -10.83
N LEU A 40 -5.51 -7.09 -10.44
CA LEU A 40 -6.05 -5.76 -10.13
C LEU A 40 -5.63 -4.78 -11.23
N VAL A 41 -6.61 -4.24 -11.95
CA VAL A 41 -6.43 -3.13 -12.89
C VAL A 41 -7.09 -1.90 -12.30
N ALA A 42 -6.29 -1.00 -11.73
CA ALA A 42 -6.81 0.12 -10.95
C ALA A 42 -5.85 1.30 -10.89
N GLU A 43 -6.40 2.46 -10.52
CA GLU A 43 -5.64 3.62 -10.04
C GLU A 43 -5.93 3.79 -8.55
N SER A 44 -4.95 4.28 -7.79
CA SER A 44 -5.13 4.53 -6.36
C SER A 44 -4.48 5.82 -5.89
N GLU A 45 -4.95 6.26 -4.73
CA GLU A 45 -4.41 7.38 -4.00
C GLU A 45 -4.24 7.00 -2.53
N ALA A 46 -2.99 6.98 -2.07
CA ALA A 46 -2.60 6.65 -0.72
C ALA A 46 -2.25 7.91 0.08
N ARG A 47 -2.55 7.88 1.39
CA ARG A 47 -2.08 8.83 2.39
C ARG A 47 -1.21 8.08 3.38
N LEU A 48 0.06 8.48 3.48
CA LEU A 48 1.08 7.83 4.29
C LEU A 48 1.45 8.72 5.47
N LEU A 49 1.68 8.09 6.62
CA LEU A 49 2.49 8.62 7.71
C LEU A 49 3.76 7.78 7.79
N MET A 50 4.91 8.44 7.79
CA MET A 50 6.23 7.82 7.62
C MET A 50 7.16 8.23 8.76
N CYS A 51 8.08 7.34 9.09
CA CYS A 51 9.16 7.55 10.04
C CYS A 51 10.47 7.09 9.39
N GLN A 52 11.51 7.91 9.51
CA GLN A 52 12.88 7.55 9.16
C GLN A 52 13.71 7.59 10.44
N ALA A 53 14.37 6.48 10.79
CA ALA A 53 15.16 6.38 12.02
C ALA A 53 16.37 7.32 12.00
N ASP A 54 17.06 7.37 10.85
CA ASP A 54 18.13 8.32 10.56
C ASP A 54 18.00 8.79 9.11
N VAL A 55 17.96 10.11 8.92
CA VAL A 55 17.88 10.73 7.58
C VAL A 55 19.23 10.76 6.87
N ALA A 56 20.34 10.62 7.61
CA ALA A 56 21.68 10.52 7.05
C ALA A 56 22.05 9.07 6.67
N ASP A 57 21.39 8.07 7.27
CA ASP A 57 21.58 6.65 6.98
C ASP A 57 20.24 5.97 6.66
N ILE A 58 19.96 5.79 5.37
CA ILE A 58 18.73 5.14 4.88
C ILE A 58 18.61 3.67 5.33
N THR A 59 19.72 3.04 5.75
CA THR A 59 19.75 1.65 6.20
C THR A 59 19.41 1.48 7.68
N ALA A 60 19.47 2.56 8.48
CA ALA A 60 19.18 2.57 9.91
C ALA A 60 17.72 2.18 10.24
N GLY A 61 16.84 2.31 9.24
CA GLY A 61 15.49 1.78 9.26
C GLY A 61 14.42 2.84 8.98
N ALA A 62 13.33 2.39 8.40
CA ALA A 62 12.19 3.23 8.06
C ALA A 62 10.88 2.48 8.32
N GLY A 63 9.80 3.25 8.43
CA GLY A 63 8.48 2.67 8.56
C GLY A 63 7.40 3.59 8.02
N TYR A 64 6.28 3.00 7.61
CA TYR A 64 5.10 3.76 7.24
C TYR A 64 3.82 3.02 7.61
N ILE A 65 2.75 3.80 7.76
CA ILE A 65 1.37 3.34 7.73
C ILE A 65 0.61 4.13 6.67
N ALA A 66 -0.33 3.48 5.99
CA ALA A 66 -1.04 4.06 4.86
C ALA A 66 -2.52 3.70 4.87
N ARG A 67 -3.34 4.63 4.38
CA ARG A 67 -4.68 4.34 3.85
C ARG A 67 -4.72 4.68 2.38
N GLU A 68 -5.23 3.76 1.57
CA GLU A 68 -5.20 3.85 0.12
C GLU A 68 -6.56 3.56 -0.46
N VAL A 69 -7.11 4.54 -1.20
CA VAL A 69 -8.37 4.37 -1.94
C VAL A 69 -8.03 3.81 -3.30
N VAL A 70 -8.56 2.64 -3.63
CA VAL A 70 -8.38 1.95 -4.91
C VAL A 70 -9.65 2.09 -5.74
N ARG A 71 -9.51 2.39 -7.03
CA ARG A 71 -10.61 2.51 -7.99
C ARG A 71 -10.27 1.74 -9.26
N GLY A 72 -11.06 0.71 -9.58
CA GLY A 72 -10.79 -0.13 -10.75
C GLY A 72 -11.51 -1.47 -10.68
N ALA A 73 -10.86 -2.50 -11.23
CA ALA A 73 -11.39 -3.85 -11.28
C ALA A 73 -10.45 -4.86 -10.61
N LEU A 74 -10.99 -5.69 -9.73
CA LEU A 74 -10.31 -6.84 -9.12
C LEU A 74 -10.92 -8.11 -9.70
N ASP A 75 -10.13 -8.95 -10.37
CA ASP A 75 -10.58 -10.13 -11.11
C ASP A 75 -11.77 -9.83 -12.02
N GLY A 76 -11.72 -8.67 -12.69
CA GLY A 76 -12.77 -8.18 -13.61
C GLY A 76 -14.01 -7.58 -12.94
N ARG A 77 -14.08 -7.52 -11.60
CA ARG A 77 -15.21 -6.93 -10.86
C ARG A 77 -14.96 -5.45 -10.56
N GLU A 78 -15.80 -4.57 -11.08
CA GLU A 78 -15.61 -3.13 -10.96
C GLU A 78 -16.07 -2.60 -9.60
N GLY A 79 -15.25 -1.72 -9.01
CA GLY A 79 -15.61 -1.08 -7.76
C GLY A 79 -14.53 -0.16 -7.23
N THR A 80 -14.73 0.24 -5.98
CA THR A 80 -13.75 0.95 -5.18
C THR A 80 -13.64 0.26 -3.84
N PHE A 81 -12.50 0.36 -3.17
CA PHE A 81 -12.31 -0.11 -1.80
C PHE A 81 -11.13 0.63 -1.16
N VAL A 82 -11.00 0.52 0.16
CA VAL A 82 -9.89 1.12 0.90
C VAL A 82 -9.02 0.02 1.46
N MET A 83 -7.71 0.11 1.21
CA MET A 83 -6.69 -0.71 1.87
C MET A 83 -6.06 0.10 3.00
N GLN A 84 -5.85 -0.51 4.16
CA GLN A 84 -4.96 0.01 5.19
C GLN A 84 -3.76 -0.92 5.31
N HIS A 85 -2.56 -0.40 5.11
CA HIS A 85 -1.34 -1.22 5.09
C HIS A 85 -0.16 -0.49 5.73
N TRP A 86 0.91 -1.22 5.98
CA TRP A 86 2.11 -0.74 6.64
C TRP A 86 3.34 -1.44 6.08
N GLY A 87 4.50 -0.80 6.30
CA GLY A 87 5.80 -1.37 5.98
C GLY A 87 6.82 -0.96 7.02
N LEU A 88 7.76 -1.86 7.31
CA LEU A 88 8.94 -1.63 8.13
C LEU A 88 10.15 -2.14 7.36
N SER A 89 11.21 -1.35 7.32
CA SER A 89 12.51 -1.74 6.80
C SER A 89 13.59 -1.53 7.88
N ALA A 90 14.45 -2.51 8.07
CA ALA A 90 15.67 -2.40 8.88
C ALA A 90 16.68 -3.46 8.43
N ASP A 91 17.96 -3.10 8.34
CA ASP A 91 19.05 -4.03 7.99
C ASP A 91 18.81 -4.82 6.68
N GLY A 92 18.20 -4.18 5.68
CA GLY A 92 17.86 -4.81 4.40
C GLY A 92 16.74 -5.85 4.48
N ARG A 93 16.00 -5.92 5.59
CA ARG A 93 14.82 -6.76 5.74
C ARG A 93 13.57 -5.91 5.68
N GLU A 94 12.61 -6.35 4.89
CA GLU A 94 11.30 -5.73 4.77
C GLU A 94 10.25 -6.60 5.46
N ARG A 95 9.33 -5.93 6.15
CA ARG A 95 8.11 -6.54 6.66
C ARG A 95 6.96 -5.65 6.27
N THR A 96 5.97 -6.21 5.60
CA THR A 96 4.77 -5.48 5.19
C THR A 96 3.53 -6.24 5.63
N GLY A 97 2.39 -5.57 5.55
CA GLY A 97 1.11 -6.20 5.78
C GLY A 97 -0.01 -5.17 5.77
N GLY A 98 -1.24 -5.66 5.72
CA GLY A 98 -2.40 -4.80 5.70
C GLY A 98 -3.70 -5.58 5.54
N GLN A 99 -4.79 -4.82 5.51
CA GLN A 99 -6.13 -5.33 5.30
C GLN A 99 -6.95 -4.38 4.44
N ILE A 100 -7.90 -4.95 3.69
CA ILE A 100 -9.02 -4.21 3.13
C ILE A 100 -9.91 -3.77 4.29
N VAL A 101 -10.23 -2.47 4.36
CA VAL A 101 -11.07 -1.90 5.41
C VAL A 101 -12.50 -2.46 5.25
N PRO A 102 -13.03 -3.19 6.24
CA PRO A 102 -14.35 -3.82 6.12
C PRO A 102 -15.45 -2.80 5.80
N GLY A 103 -16.31 -3.14 4.83
CA GLY A 103 -17.42 -2.28 4.40
C GLY A 103 -17.02 -1.06 3.57
N SER A 104 -15.73 -0.88 3.24
CA SER A 104 -15.29 0.22 2.37
C SER A 104 -15.59 -0.01 0.89
N ALA A 105 -15.87 -1.26 0.51
CA ALA A 105 -15.97 -1.65 -0.88
C ALA A 105 -17.32 -1.31 -1.53
N THR A 106 -17.29 -0.93 -2.81
CA THR A 106 -18.45 -0.49 -3.60
C THR A 106 -18.59 -1.28 -4.90
N GLY A 107 -19.69 -1.05 -5.63
CA GLY A 107 -19.93 -1.72 -6.91
C GLY A 107 -20.03 -3.24 -6.76
N ASP A 108 -19.38 -3.96 -7.66
CA ASP A 108 -19.32 -5.42 -7.69
C ASP A 108 -18.35 -5.99 -6.64
N LEU A 109 -17.65 -5.11 -5.92
CA LEU A 109 -16.76 -5.45 -4.81
C LEU A 109 -17.44 -5.31 -3.44
N LYS A 110 -18.74 -5.01 -3.37
CA LYS A 110 -19.44 -4.89 -2.08
C LYS A 110 -19.28 -6.16 -1.24
N GLY A 111 -18.86 -5.95 0.01
CA GLY A 111 -18.58 -7.05 0.95
C GLY A 111 -17.18 -7.62 0.86
N LEU A 112 -16.32 -7.08 -0.02
CA LEU A 112 -14.91 -7.46 -0.10
C LEU A 112 -14.21 -7.33 1.27
N THR A 113 -13.53 -8.40 1.65
CA THR A 113 -12.62 -8.45 2.80
C THR A 113 -11.34 -9.17 2.39
N GLY A 114 -10.23 -8.91 3.09
CA GLY A 114 -8.98 -9.59 2.78
C GLY A 114 -7.76 -8.94 3.39
N SER A 115 -6.64 -9.65 3.32
CA SER A 115 -5.31 -9.15 3.66
C SER A 115 -4.55 -8.70 2.43
N VAL A 116 -3.64 -7.75 2.63
CA VAL A 116 -2.75 -7.27 1.57
C VAL A 116 -1.30 -7.35 2.02
N GLU A 117 -0.42 -7.65 1.08
CA GLU A 117 1.02 -7.67 1.27
C GLU A 117 1.69 -6.99 0.07
N ILE A 118 2.71 -6.18 0.35
CA ILE A 118 3.49 -5.50 -0.68
C ILE A 118 4.91 -6.06 -0.62
N ALA A 119 5.45 -6.41 -1.78
CA ALA A 119 6.83 -6.85 -1.93
C ALA A 119 7.53 -6.06 -3.04
N VAL A 120 8.84 -5.89 -2.87
CA VAL A 120 9.75 -5.35 -3.89
C VAL A 120 10.75 -6.45 -4.23
N ASP A 121 10.88 -6.78 -5.52
CA ASP A 121 11.86 -7.78 -5.96
C ASP A 121 13.27 -7.18 -6.14
N GLY A 122 14.24 -8.04 -6.49
CA GLY A 122 15.63 -7.62 -6.67
C GLY A 122 15.87 -6.64 -7.83
N ASP A 123 14.92 -6.55 -8.77
CA ASP A 123 14.95 -5.62 -9.90
C ASP A 123 14.17 -4.32 -9.60
N GLY A 124 13.60 -4.19 -8.40
CA GLY A 124 12.85 -3.03 -7.93
C GLY A 124 11.38 -3.03 -8.36
N ALA A 125 10.87 -4.13 -8.92
CA ALA A 125 9.47 -4.23 -9.31
C ALA A 125 8.59 -4.42 -8.07
N HIS A 126 7.51 -3.64 -7.99
CA HIS A 126 6.60 -3.69 -6.86
C HIS A 126 5.42 -4.61 -7.17
N THR A 127 5.09 -5.48 -6.21
CA THR A 127 3.97 -6.41 -6.29
C THR A 127 3.05 -6.23 -5.09
N LEU A 128 1.74 -6.16 -5.36
CA LEU A 128 0.66 -6.27 -4.39
C LEU A 128 0.07 -7.67 -4.47
N THR A 129 0.02 -8.37 -3.34
CA THR A 129 -0.78 -9.58 -3.17
C THR A 129 -2.03 -9.24 -2.37
N ILE A 130 -3.18 -9.76 -2.80
CA ILE A 130 -4.44 -9.68 -2.07
C ILE A 130 -4.99 -11.10 -1.88
N ASP A 131 -5.08 -11.53 -0.63
CA ASP A 131 -5.83 -12.74 -0.27
C ASP A 131 -7.20 -12.31 0.25
N TYR A 132 -8.27 -12.61 -0.50
CA TYR A 132 -9.57 -11.98 -0.31
C TYR A 132 -10.76 -12.92 -0.37
N GLU A 133 -11.89 -12.42 0.14
CA GLU A 133 -13.20 -13.03 0.07
C GLU A 133 -14.24 -11.99 -0.37
N LEU A 134 -15.15 -12.42 -1.22
CA LEU A 134 -16.36 -11.69 -1.60
C LEU A 134 -17.57 -12.57 -1.23
N PRO A 135 -18.66 -11.99 -0.70
CA PRO A 135 -19.91 -12.72 -0.56
C PRO A 135 -20.32 -13.22 -1.95
N ASP A 136 -20.66 -14.49 -2.04
CA ASP A 136 -20.70 -15.32 -3.27
C ASP A 136 -21.08 -14.60 -4.58
N ALA A 137 -20.33 -14.99 -5.63
CA ALA A 137 -20.66 -14.81 -7.03
C ALA A 137 -21.96 -15.54 -7.43
#